data_AF-A2FDF5-F1
#
_entry.id   AF-A2FDF5-F1
#
_cell.length_a   1.000
_cell.length_b   1.000
_cell.length_c   1.000
_cell.angle_alpha   90.00
_cell.angle_beta   90.00
_cell.angle_gamma   90.00
#
_symmetry.space_group_name_H-M   'P 1'
#
loop_
_entity.id
_entity.type
_entity.pdbx_description
1 polymer ?
#
loop_
_entity_poly.entity_id
_entity_poly.type
_entity_poly.pdbx_seq_one_letter_code
_entity_poly.pdbx_strand_id
1 'polypeptide(L)'
;MSVVEQEPTPQSFDLPKKTRHNKWSIHEDMRLKEIVATMEKVNWKAVARCFPNRNERQCYERWNYYLSPNVNNGAWSESEDQLLQHCYSIFGSQWMKISHFFPGRTNTCIKNRFLYLQRKKERLNRDKEPPKDPMSFFDINNLIN
;
A
#
# COMPACT_ATOMS: atom_id res chain seq x y z
N MET A 1 44.43 -50.08 16.10
CA MET A 1 44.35 -48.66 15.68
C MET A 1 43.64 -48.65 14.33
N SER A 2 42.36 -48.31 14.32
CA SER A 2 41.61 -48.07 13.07
C SER A 2 41.01 -46.69 13.18
N VAL A 3 41.37 -45.82 12.23
CA VAL A 3 41.03 -44.41 12.19
C VAL A 3 39.55 -44.28 11.86
N VAL A 4 38.79 -43.62 12.72
CA VAL A 4 37.39 -43.26 12.49
C VAL A 4 37.39 -42.00 11.62
N GLU A 5 36.95 -42.11 10.37
CA GLU A 5 36.71 -40.96 9.50
C GLU A 5 35.46 -40.21 10.00
N GLN A 6 35.62 -38.91 10.28
CA GLN A 6 34.52 -38.01 10.64
C GLN A 6 33.97 -37.35 9.38
N GLU A 7 32.68 -37.55 9.11
CA GLU A 7 31.93 -36.88 8.06
C GLU A 7 31.81 -35.36 8.32
N PRO A 8 32.00 -34.49 7.31
CA PRO A 8 31.87 -33.05 7.47
C PRO A 8 30.40 -32.64 7.72
N THR A 9 30.20 -31.84 8.75
CA THR A 9 28.88 -31.35 9.19
C THR A 9 28.20 -30.51 8.09
N PRO A 10 26.89 -30.66 7.84
CA PRO A 10 26.21 -29.88 6.80
C PRO A 10 26.23 -28.39 7.16
N GLN A 11 26.81 -27.55 6.31
CA GLN A 11 26.70 -26.10 6.42
C GLN A 11 25.22 -25.71 6.39
N SER A 12 24.77 -25.06 7.45
CA SER A 12 23.41 -24.54 7.57
C SER A 12 23.14 -23.55 6.44
N PHE A 13 22.30 -23.93 5.48
CA PHE A 13 21.73 -22.99 4.54
C PHE A 13 20.81 -22.05 5.31
N ASP A 14 21.32 -20.86 5.63
CA ASP A 14 20.52 -19.74 6.12
C ASP A 14 19.41 -19.46 5.10
N LEU A 15 18.20 -19.94 5.41
CA LEU A 15 17.01 -19.62 4.63
C LEU A 15 16.85 -18.09 4.65
N PRO A 16 16.62 -17.44 3.50
CA PRO A 16 16.53 -15.99 3.44
C PRO A 16 15.42 -15.51 4.36
N LYS A 17 15.82 -14.77 5.41
CA LYS A 17 14.91 -14.14 6.38
C LYS A 17 13.88 -13.33 5.60
N LYS A 18 12.58 -13.61 5.81
CA LYS A 18 11.47 -12.83 5.21
C LYS A 18 11.74 -11.34 5.45
N THR A 19 12.17 -10.65 4.40
CA THR A 19 12.49 -9.22 4.48
C THR A 19 11.22 -8.47 4.82
N ARG A 20 11.24 -7.70 5.91
CA ARG A 20 10.21 -6.71 6.23
C ARG A 20 9.95 -5.86 4.98
N HIS A 21 8.71 -5.51 4.69
CA HIS A 21 8.34 -4.76 3.47
C HIS A 21 9.24 -3.54 3.25
N ASN A 22 10.24 -3.67 2.36
CA ASN A 22 11.16 -2.59 2.06
C ASN A 22 10.42 -1.51 1.26
N LYS A 23 10.31 -0.31 1.83
CA LYS A 23 9.79 0.87 1.11
C LYS A 23 10.69 1.16 -0.09
N TRP A 24 10.12 1.55 -1.23
CA TRP A 24 10.90 2.00 -2.39
C TRP A 24 11.58 3.33 -2.07
N SER A 25 12.88 3.40 -2.29
CA SER A 25 13.65 4.63 -2.18
C SER A 25 13.57 5.45 -3.48
N ILE A 26 13.87 6.75 -3.39
CA ILE A 26 13.91 7.63 -4.56
C ILE A 26 14.97 7.16 -5.56
N HIS A 27 16.13 6.70 -5.09
CA HIS A 27 17.17 6.14 -5.96
C HIS A 27 16.70 4.89 -6.70
N GLU A 28 15.97 4.00 -6.04
CA GLU A 28 15.38 2.84 -6.70
C GLU A 28 14.33 3.24 -7.74
N ASP A 29 13.51 4.25 -7.44
CA ASP A 29 12.52 4.78 -8.40
C ASP A 29 13.18 5.42 -9.62
N MET A 30 14.23 6.21 -9.42
CA MET A 30 15.02 6.81 -10.51
C MET A 30 15.62 5.72 -11.40
N ARG A 31 16.28 4.74 -10.79
CA ARG A 31 16.85 3.60 -11.50
C ARG A 31 15.78 2.80 -12.27
N LEU A 32 14.61 2.59 -11.67
CA LEU A 32 13.51 1.88 -12.32
C LEU A 32 13.01 2.65 -13.56
N LYS A 33 12.91 3.99 -13.46
CA LYS A 33 12.55 4.85 -14.60
C LYS A 33 13.58 4.80 -15.72
N GLU A 34 14.87 4.88 -15.39
CA GLU A 34 15.95 4.81 -16.37
C GLU A 34 15.93 3.48 -17.12
N ILE A 35 15.89 2.35 -16.40
CA ILE A 35 15.91 1.02 -17.02
C ILE A 35 14.69 0.85 -17.94
N VAL A 36 13.49 1.22 -17.47
CA VAL A 36 12.27 1.09 -18.28
C VAL A 36 12.31 1.99 -19.52
N ALA A 37 12.86 3.20 -19.41
CA ALA A 37 13.00 4.12 -20.55
C ALA A 37 13.95 3.60 -21.64
N THR A 38 14.92 2.75 -21.30
CA THR A 38 15.86 2.15 -22.28
C THR A 38 15.30 0.94 -23.03
N MET A 39 14.15 0.41 -22.61
CA MET A 39 13.55 -0.81 -23.18
C MET A 39 12.34 -0.45 -24.05
N GLU A 40 12.31 -0.93 -25.30
CA GLU A 40 11.12 -0.83 -26.15
C GLU A 40 9.96 -1.68 -25.58
N LYS A 41 10.28 -2.90 -25.14
CA LYS A 41 9.35 -3.81 -24.43
C LYS A 41 9.94 -4.20 -23.09
N VAL A 42 9.25 -3.83 -22.01
CA VAL A 42 9.74 -4.05 -20.65
C VAL A 42 9.71 -5.53 -20.28
N ASN A 43 10.88 -6.10 -20.04
CA ASN A 43 11.04 -7.44 -19.48
C ASN A 43 11.30 -7.34 -17.98
N TRP A 44 10.28 -7.56 -17.16
CA TRP A 44 10.35 -7.38 -15.71
C TRP A 44 11.33 -8.34 -15.01
N LYS A 45 11.58 -9.53 -15.57
CA LYS A 45 12.65 -10.42 -15.09
C LYS A 45 14.02 -9.80 -15.27
N ALA A 46 14.27 -9.15 -16.41
CA ALA A 46 15.53 -8.45 -16.65
C ALA A 46 15.66 -7.23 -15.74
N VAL A 47 14.59 -6.45 -15.59
CA VAL A 47 14.56 -5.28 -14.68
C VAL A 47 14.87 -5.70 -13.24
N ALA A 48 14.27 -6.79 -12.75
CA ALA A 48 14.50 -7.26 -11.38
C ALA A 48 15.95 -7.61 -11.09
N ARG A 49 16.72 -8.13 -12.06
CA ARG A 49 18.15 -8.42 -11.89
C ARG A 49 18.99 -7.16 -11.64
N CYS A 50 18.47 -5.98 -11.97
CA CYS A 50 19.13 -4.70 -11.69
C CYS A 50 18.93 -4.22 -10.25
N PHE A 51 18.15 -4.93 -9.43
CA PHE A 51 17.86 -4.59 -8.04
C PHE A 51 18.21 -5.76 -7.11
N PRO A 52 19.06 -5.57 -6.10
CA PRO A 52 19.49 -6.67 -5.23
C PRO A 52 18.36 -7.24 -4.36
N ASN A 53 17.38 -6.41 -3.99
CA ASN A 53 16.33 -6.76 -3.04
C ASN A 53 14.91 -6.58 -3.62
N ARG A 54 14.77 -6.59 -4.95
CA ARG A 54 13.47 -6.48 -5.62
C ARG A 54 13.25 -7.64 -6.58
N ASN A 55 12.02 -8.14 -6.62
CA ASN A 55 11.60 -9.14 -7.60
C ASN A 55 10.82 -8.50 -8.75
N GLU A 56 10.60 -9.29 -9.81
CA GLU A 56 9.88 -8.89 -11.02
C GLU A 56 8.51 -8.26 -10.70
N ARG A 57 7.75 -8.91 -9.82
CA ARG A 57 6.42 -8.44 -9.42
C ARG A 57 6.49 -7.07 -8.75
N GLN A 58 7.44 -6.86 -7.85
CA GLN A 58 7.61 -5.58 -7.14
C GLN A 58 7.98 -4.46 -8.12
N CYS A 59 8.88 -4.72 -9.07
CA CYS A 59 9.24 -3.75 -10.11
C CYS A 59 8.03 -3.41 -10.98
N TYR A 60 7.28 -4.44 -11.41
CA TYR A 60 6.05 -4.28 -12.19
C TYR A 60 5.01 -3.43 -11.44
N GLU A 61 4.70 -3.79 -10.19
CA GLU A 61 3.71 -3.09 -9.38
C GLU A 61 4.15 -1.64 -9.11
N ARG A 62 5.43 -1.42 -8.81
CA ARG A 62 5.96 -0.08 -8.59
C ARG A 62 5.80 0.80 -9.81
N TRP A 63 6.12 0.28 -10.99
CA TRP A 63 5.98 1.00 -12.24
C TRP A 63 4.51 1.31 -12.55
N ASN A 64 3.69 0.27 -12.67
CA ASN A 64 2.32 0.39 -13.18
C ASN A 64 1.38 1.12 -12.21
N TYR A 65 1.67 1.10 -10.91
CA TYR A 65 0.78 1.74 -9.93
C TYR A 65 1.24 3.11 -9.45
N TYR A 66 2.50 3.49 -9.69
CA TYR A 66 3.05 4.72 -9.13
C TYR A 66 3.96 5.52 -10.08
N LEU A 67 4.85 4.89 -10.84
CA LEU A 67 5.91 5.63 -11.56
C LEU A 67 5.62 5.90 -13.03
N SER A 68 4.79 5.06 -13.67
CA SER A 68 4.46 5.20 -15.08
C SER A 68 3.85 6.58 -15.35
N PRO A 69 4.18 7.23 -16.48
CA PRO A 69 3.62 8.53 -16.85
C PRO A 69 2.10 8.50 -17.01
N ASN A 70 1.52 7.31 -17.25
CA ASN A 70 0.08 7.11 -17.34
C ASN A 70 -0.62 7.13 -15.96
N VAL A 71 0.13 7.11 -14.87
CA VAL A 71 -0.40 7.16 -13.50
C VAL A 71 -0.53 8.60 -13.04
N ASN A 72 -1.76 9.00 -12.75
CA ASN A 72 -2.07 10.29 -12.16
C ASN A 72 -1.88 10.25 -10.63
N ASN A 73 -0.79 10.86 -10.18
CA ASN A 73 -0.46 11.06 -8.76
C ASN A 73 -0.84 12.45 -8.23
N GLY A 74 -1.58 13.24 -9.00
CA GLY A 74 -2.03 14.59 -8.61
C GLY A 74 -3.04 14.58 -7.46
N ALA A 75 -3.34 15.77 -6.94
CA ALA A 75 -4.37 15.94 -5.91
C ALA A 75 -5.74 15.42 -6.39
N TRP A 76 -6.57 14.97 -5.45
CA TRP A 76 -7.95 14.59 -5.73
C TRP A 76 -8.84 15.82 -5.68
N SER A 77 -9.58 16.06 -6.75
CA SER A 77 -10.61 17.09 -6.83
C SER A 77 -11.89 16.66 -6.12
N GLU A 78 -12.70 17.65 -5.73
CA GLU A 78 -14.01 17.39 -5.12
C GLU A 78 -14.96 16.68 -6.10
N SER A 79 -14.89 17.01 -7.40
CA SER A 79 -15.64 16.30 -8.45
C SER A 79 -15.24 14.83 -8.56
N GLU A 80 -13.95 14.51 -8.46
CA GLU A 80 -13.49 13.12 -8.42
C GLU A 80 -14.01 12.41 -7.16
N ASP A 81 -14.02 13.07 -6.01
CA ASP A 81 -14.54 12.49 -4.76
C ASP A 81 -16.04 12.21 -4.82
N GLN A 82 -16.82 13.11 -5.44
CA GLN A 82 -18.25 12.92 -5.65
C GLN A 82 -18.51 11.75 -6.59
N LEU A 83 -17.81 11.70 -7.72
CA LEU A 83 -17.89 10.58 -8.66
C LEU A 83 -17.51 9.26 -7.97
N LEU A 84 -16.48 9.28 -7.12
CA LEU A 84 -16.01 8.08 -6.43
C LEU A 84 -17.07 7.53 -5.48
N GLN A 85 -17.72 8.41 -4.72
CA GLN A 85 -18.84 8.02 -3.85
C GLN A 85 -20.01 7.48 -4.67
N HIS A 86 -20.34 8.11 -5.79
CA HIS A 86 -21.39 7.64 -6.69
C HIS A 86 -21.08 6.26 -7.26
N CYS A 87 -19.90 6.06 -7.85
CA CYS A 87 -19.49 4.75 -8.37
C CYS A 87 -19.47 3.67 -7.28
N TYR A 88 -19.02 3.99 -6.06
CA TYR A 88 -19.06 3.05 -4.94
C TYR A 88 -20.50 2.68 -4.54
N SER A 89 -21.45 3.62 -4.60
CA SER A 89 -22.86 3.32 -4.31
C SER A 89 -23.49 2.31 -5.29
N ILE A 90 -22.99 2.29 -6.53
CA ILE A 90 -23.48 1.37 -7.59
C ILE A 90 -22.72 0.04 -7.56
N PHE A 91 -21.39 0.08 -7.47
CA PHE A 91 -20.53 -1.09 -7.68
C PHE A 91 -19.94 -1.68 -6.39
N GLY A 92 -20.05 -1.00 -5.26
CA GLY A 92 -19.38 -1.38 -4.01
C GLY A 92 -17.85 -1.38 -4.15
N SER A 93 -17.18 -2.32 -3.49
CA SER A 93 -15.71 -2.43 -3.44
C SER A 93 -15.06 -3.01 -4.71
N GLN A 94 -15.76 -2.96 -5.85
CA GLN A 94 -15.25 -3.43 -7.15
C GLN A 94 -14.28 -2.41 -7.78
N TRP A 95 -13.14 -2.17 -7.13
CA TRP A 95 -12.19 -1.09 -7.45
C TRP A 95 -11.67 -1.13 -8.89
N MET A 96 -11.50 -2.32 -9.46
CA MET A 96 -11.10 -2.47 -10.87
C MET A 96 -12.20 -1.97 -11.82
N LYS A 97 -13.49 -2.20 -11.51
CA LYS A 97 -14.58 -1.63 -12.32
C LYS A 97 -14.61 -0.11 -12.15
N ILE A 98 -14.51 0.37 -10.92
CA ILE A 98 -14.50 1.80 -10.62
C ILE A 98 -13.34 2.52 -11.33
N SER A 99 -12.16 1.90 -11.46
CA SER A 99 -11.02 2.56 -12.14
C SER A 99 -11.26 2.92 -13.60
N HIS A 100 -12.21 2.29 -14.29
CA HIS A 100 -12.56 2.67 -15.66
C HIS A 100 -13.15 4.08 -15.76
N PHE A 101 -13.70 4.62 -14.67
CA PHE A 101 -14.27 5.97 -14.61
C PHE A 101 -13.25 7.05 -14.24
N PHE A 102 -12.01 6.67 -13.89
CA PHE A 102 -10.97 7.59 -13.44
C PHE A 102 -9.71 7.42 -14.27
N PRO A 103 -9.61 8.07 -15.44
CA PRO A 103 -8.46 7.94 -16.33
C PRO A 103 -7.16 8.29 -15.59
N GLY A 104 -6.18 7.39 -15.68
CA GLY A 104 -4.88 7.51 -15.01
C GLY A 104 -4.89 7.23 -13.51
N ARG A 105 -6.03 7.05 -12.85
CA ARG A 105 -6.08 6.62 -11.44
C ARG A 105 -6.12 5.09 -11.36
N THR A 106 -5.20 4.51 -10.60
CA THR A 106 -5.20 3.07 -10.35
C THR A 106 -6.28 2.67 -9.35
N ASN A 107 -6.77 1.44 -9.45
CA ASN A 107 -7.70 0.85 -8.48
C ASN A 107 -7.20 0.97 -7.02
N THR A 108 -5.88 0.94 -6.81
CA THR A 108 -5.25 1.11 -5.50
C THR A 108 -5.38 2.54 -5.00
N CYS A 109 -5.10 3.56 -5.82
CA CYS A 109 -5.26 4.94 -5.37
C CYS A 109 -6.74 5.30 -5.14
N ILE A 110 -7.65 4.75 -5.95
CA ILE A 110 -9.11 4.90 -5.78
C ILE A 110 -9.57 4.31 -4.44
N LYS A 111 -9.20 3.06 -4.15
CA LYS A 111 -9.50 2.42 -2.86
C LYS A 111 -8.97 3.26 -1.70
N ASN A 112 -7.71 3.68 -1.79
CA ASN A 112 -7.07 4.47 -0.74
C ASN A 112 -7.78 5.81 -0.53
N ARG A 113 -8.18 6.49 -1.61
CA ARG A 113 -8.95 7.73 -1.51
C ARG A 113 -10.30 7.52 -0.83
N PHE A 114 -11.03 6.49 -1.25
CA PHE A 114 -12.32 6.17 -0.64
C PHE A 114 -12.19 5.94 0.86
N LEU A 115 -11.23 5.10 1.28
CA LEU A 115 -10.98 4.82 2.70
C LEU A 115 -10.58 6.08 3.48
N TYR A 116 -9.80 6.98 2.86
CA TYR A 116 -9.49 8.28 3.45
C TYR A 116 -10.76 9.12 3.66
N LEU A 117 -11.64 9.20 2.66
CA LEU A 117 -12.90 9.96 2.75
C LEU A 117 -13.82 9.40 3.86
N GLN A 118 -13.94 8.08 3.98
CA GLN A 118 -14.75 7.46 5.03
C GLN A 118 -14.22 7.81 6.43
N ARG A 119 -12.91 7.65 6.67
CA ARG A 119 -12.30 8.02 7.97
C ARG A 119 -12.42 9.51 8.27
N LYS A 120 -12.31 10.36 7.24
CA LYS A 120 -12.50 11.81 7.38
C LYS A 120 -13.93 12.12 7.82
N LYS A 121 -14.93 11.47 7.21
CA LYS A 121 -16.35 11.62 7.59
C LYS A 121 -16.61 11.15 9.01
N GLU A 122 -16.09 9.98 9.41
CA GLU A 122 -16.21 9.45 10.77
C GLU A 122 -15.62 10.41 11.81
N ARG A 123 -14.44 10.97 11.55
CA ARG A 123 -13.82 11.97 12.42
C ARG A 123 -14.70 13.20 12.58
N LEU A 124 -15.16 13.77 11.47
CA LEU A 124 -16.03 14.94 11.49
C LEU A 124 -17.36 14.69 12.22
N ASN A 125 -17.88 13.46 12.17
CA ASN A 125 -19.07 13.10 12.91
C ASN A 125 -18.81 13.02 14.42
N ARG A 126 -17.66 12.45 14.84
CA ARG A 126 -17.28 12.43 16.26
C ARG A 126 -17.08 13.82 16.84
N ASP A 127 -16.43 14.71 16.11
CA ASP A 127 -16.18 16.08 16.56
C ASP A 127 -17.49 16.91 16.67
N LYS A 128 -18.58 16.45 16.05
CA LYS A 128 -19.94 17.01 16.16
C LYS A 128 -20.76 16.37 17.27
N GLU A 129 -20.37 15.22 17.81
CA GLU A 129 -21.06 14.65 18.97
C GLU A 129 -20.73 15.51 20.20
N PRO A 130 -21.73 16.00 20.94
CA PRO A 130 -21.47 16.64 22.22
C PRO A 130 -20.74 15.64 23.14
N PRO A 131 -19.84 16.10 24.03
CA PRO A 131 -19.20 15.22 25.01
C PRO A 131 -20.26 14.35 25.69
N LYS A 132 -20.04 13.04 25.71
CA LYS A 132 -20.88 12.12 26.50
C LYS A 132 -20.71 12.53 27.96
N ASP A 133 -21.74 13.20 28.47
CA ASP A 133 -21.91 13.81 29.79
C ASP A 133 -20.63 14.01 30.64
N PRO A 134 -20.13 15.26 30.81
CA PRO A 134 -18.99 15.54 31.68
C PRO A 134 -19.26 15.32 33.19
N MET A 135 -20.50 15.01 33.61
CA MET A 135 -20.86 14.80 35.01
C MET A 135 -20.95 13.33 35.47
N SER A 136 -20.48 12.35 34.68
CA SER A 136 -20.45 10.95 35.14
C SER A 136 -19.31 10.62 36.14
N PHE A 137 -18.53 11.61 36.61
CA PHE A 137 -17.40 11.38 37.51
C PHE A 137 -17.79 11.36 39.01
N PHE A 138 -18.95 11.91 39.38
CA PHE A 138 -19.46 11.79 40.75
C PHE A 138 -20.53 10.70 40.82
N ASP A 139 -20.09 9.45 40.97
CA ASP A 139 -20.94 8.38 41.47
C ASP A 139 -21.37 8.72 42.90
N ILE A 140 -22.59 9.26 43.05
CA ILE A 140 -23.26 9.52 44.33
C ILE A 140 -23.40 8.23 45.17
N ASN A 141 -23.26 7.06 44.54
CA ASN A 141 -23.28 5.75 45.19
C ASN A 141 -22.06 5.45 46.08
N ASN A 142 -21.01 6.28 46.08
CA ASN A 142 -19.81 6.11 46.93
C ASN A 142 -19.72 7.08 48.13
N LEU A 143 -20.80 7.79 48.48
CA LEU A 143 -20.85 8.68 49.67
C LEU A 143 -21.83 8.22 50.76
N ILE A 144 -22.40 7.02 50.63
CA ILE A 144 -23.19 6.38 51.68
C ILE A 144 -22.70 4.94 51.83
N ASN A 145 -21.59 4.77 52.55
CA ASN A 145 -21.24 3.61 53.39
C ASN A 145 -20.02 3.97 54.25
#